data_AF-A0A2L2Z1V9-F1
#
_entry.id   AF-A0A2L2Z1V9-F1
#
_cell.length_a   1.000
_cell.length_b   1.000
_cell.length_c   1.000
_cell.angle_alpha   90.00
_cell.angle_beta   90.00
_cell.angle_gamma   90.00
#
_symmetry.space_group_name_H-M   'P 1'
#
loop_
_entity.id
_entity.type
_entity.pdbx_description
1 polymer ?
#
loop_
_entity_poly.entity_id
_entity_poly.type
_entity_poly.pdbx_seq_one_letter_code
_entity_poly.pdbx_strand_id
1 'polypeptide(L)'
;GNSVGTAYNSTDLATSVHVLMVENLFSPYKDVVHIVPVHSFDASKLYNLLDKVVMGHEDIGFKVNGLVADNNSINRKAVSYF
;
A
#
# COMPACT_ATOMS: atom_id res chain seq x y z
N GLY A 1 5.81 -28.01 -1.32
CA GLY A 1 5.26 -27.43 -0.08
C GLY A 1 4.13 -26.50 -0.47
N ASN A 2 2.98 -26.59 0.20
CA ASN A 2 1.83 -25.73 -0.09
C ASN A 2 1.79 -24.58 0.92
N SER A 3 2.55 -23.52 0.65
CA SER A 3 2.52 -22.30 1.45
C SER A 3 1.30 -21.50 1.04
N VAL A 4 0.19 -21.71 1.73
CA VAL A 4 -1.04 -20.92 1.52
C VAL A 4 -0.90 -19.60 2.27
N GLY A 5 -0.81 -18.50 1.53
CA GLY A 5 -0.78 -17.15 2.09
C GLY A 5 -2.17 -16.77 2.61
N THR A 6 -2.28 -16.56 3.92
CA THR A 6 -3.50 -16.07 4.55
C THR A 6 -3.69 -14.59 4.25
N ALA A 7 -4.93 -14.17 4.01
CA ALA A 7 -5.22 -12.76 3.80
C ALA A 7 -5.10 -11.97 5.11
N TYR A 8 -4.65 -10.72 5.04
CA TYR A 8 -4.62 -9.81 6.19
C TYR A 8 -6.02 -9.50 6.73
N ASN A 9 -7.03 -9.56 5.85
CA ASN A 9 -8.37 -9.06 6.07
C ASN A 9 -9.47 -10.14 6.05
N SER A 10 -9.12 -11.41 5.84
CA SER A 10 -10.07 -12.53 5.87
C SER A 10 -9.39 -13.78 6.39
N THR A 11 -10.18 -14.72 6.91
CA THR A 11 -9.76 -16.11 7.15
C THR A 11 -9.57 -16.89 5.84
N ASP A 12 -10.01 -16.33 4.71
CA ASP A 12 -9.83 -16.91 3.38
C ASP A 12 -8.40 -16.74 2.85
N LEU A 13 -8.09 -17.50 1.81
CA LEU A 13 -6.83 -17.37 1.08
C LEU A 13 -6.73 -15.99 0.42
N ALA A 14 -5.54 -15.39 0.47
CA ALA A 14 -5.28 -14.14 -0.24
C ALA A 14 -5.46 -14.36 -1.75
N THR A 15 -6.28 -13.52 -2.38
CA THR A 15 -6.51 -13.54 -3.83
C THR A 15 -5.63 -12.54 -4.56
N SER A 16 -5.13 -11.53 -3.85
CA SER A 16 -4.26 -10.49 -4.38
C SER A 16 -3.30 -9.99 -3.32
N VAL A 17 -2.28 -9.24 -3.73
CA VAL A 17 -1.28 -8.65 -2.84
C VAL A 17 -1.14 -7.18 -3.21
N HIS A 18 -1.25 -6.29 -2.24
CA HIS A 18 -0.91 -4.87 -2.39
C HIS A 18 0.54 -4.68 -1.97
N VAL A 19 1.36 -4.15 -2.87
CA VAL A 19 2.77 -3.84 -2.62
C VAL A 19 2.93 -2.33 -2.60
N LEU A 20 3.38 -1.81 -1.46
CA LEU A 20 3.69 -0.41 -1.26
C LEU A 20 5.20 -0.21 -1.37
N MET A 21 5.59 0.67 -2.28
CA MET A 21 6.99 0.99 -2.54
C MET A 21 7.25 2.47 -2.27
N VAL A 22 8.42 2.77 -1.74
CA VAL A 22 8.93 4.13 -1.62
C VAL A 22 10.07 4.30 -2.62
N GLU A 23 10.06 5.42 -3.32
CA GLU A 23 11.03 5.76 -4.34
C GLU A 23 11.59 7.15 -4.05
N ASN A 24 12.91 7.26 -4.08
CA ASN A 24 13.57 8.55 -3.90
C ASN A 24 13.50 9.36 -5.20
N LEU A 25 13.16 10.64 -5.10
CA LEU A 25 13.07 11.53 -6.28
C LEU A 25 14.44 11.89 -6.88
N PHE A 26 15.49 11.90 -6.05
CA PHE A 26 16.82 12.39 -6.45
C PHE A 26 17.82 11.27 -6.72
N SER A 27 17.42 10.02 -6.55
CA SER A 27 18.28 8.85 -6.78
C SER A 27 17.44 7.67 -7.23
N PRO A 28 18.01 6.68 -7.95
CA PRO A 28 17.27 5.49 -8.37
C PRO A 28 16.93 4.52 -7.21
N TYR A 29 17.08 4.96 -5.96
CA TYR A 29 16.75 4.14 -4.80
C TYR A 29 15.25 3.91 -4.71
N LYS A 30 14.87 2.64 -4.63
CA LYS A 30 13.50 2.17 -4.49
C LYS A 30 13.48 0.98 -3.55
N ASP A 31 12.52 0.98 -2.63
CA ASP A 31 12.38 -0.10 -1.65
C ASP A 31 10.92 -0.48 -1.43
N VAL A 32 10.70 -1.73 -1.05
CA VAL A 32 9.38 -2.27 -0.70
C VAL A 32 9.17 -2.09 0.80
N VAL A 33 8.23 -1.21 1.17
CA VAL A 33 7.95 -0.90 2.57
C VAL A 33 6.94 -1.88 3.15
N HIS A 34 5.89 -2.23 2.38
CA HIS A 34 4.86 -3.14 2.85
C HIS A 34 4.35 -4.06 1.74
N ILE A 35 4.15 -5.32 2.11
CA ILE A 35 3.50 -6.35 1.30
C ILE A 35 2.28 -6.81 2.08
N VAL A 36 1.08 -6.54 1.54
CA VAL A 36 -0.20 -6.85 2.21
C VAL A 36 -0.99 -7.83 1.36
N PRO A 37 -1.00 -9.13 1.71
CA PRO A 37 -1.88 -10.11 1.09
C PRO A 37 -3.33 -9.80 1.47
N VAL A 38 -4.23 -9.76 0.51
CA VAL A 38 -5.64 -9.41 0.73
C VAL A 38 -6.58 -10.33 -0.05
N HIS A 39 -7.76 -10.58 0.54
CA HIS A 39 -8.87 -11.27 -0.12
C HIS A 39 -9.86 -10.26 -0.74
N SER A 40 -10.34 -9.29 0.07
CA SER A 40 -11.26 -8.22 -0.38
C SER A 40 -10.93 -6.87 0.27
N PHE A 41 -10.31 -5.97 -0.47
CA PHE A 41 -9.86 -4.68 0.06
C PHE A 41 -10.81 -3.55 -0.34
N ASP A 42 -11.07 -2.63 0.58
CA ASP A 42 -11.90 -1.46 0.34
C ASP A 42 -11.01 -0.21 0.25
N ALA A 43 -11.44 0.76 -0.55
CA ALA A 43 -10.73 2.02 -0.78
C ALA A 43 -10.45 2.78 0.53
N SER A 44 -11.39 2.75 1.48
CA SER A 44 -11.20 3.41 2.78
C SER A 44 -10.12 2.72 3.63
N LYS A 45 -10.02 1.39 3.58
CA LYS A 45 -8.96 0.65 4.27
C LYS A 45 -7.60 0.90 3.63
N LEU A 46 -7.56 0.97 2.29
CA LEU A 46 -6.35 1.31 1.54
C LEU A 46 -5.88 2.73 1.85
N TYR A 47 -6.79 3.70 1.86
CA TYR A 47 -6.47 5.06 2.24
C TYR A 47 -5.87 5.13 3.65
N ASN A 48 -6.51 4.50 4.65
CA ASN A 48 -5.96 4.49 6.01
C ASN A 48 -4.57 3.85 6.11
N LEU A 49 -4.28 2.85 5.28
CA LEU A 49 -2.95 2.25 5.21
C LEU A 49 -1.95 3.23 4.58
N LEU A 50 -2.31 3.84 3.46
CA LEU A 50 -1.47 4.82 2.77
C LEU A 50 -1.18 6.03 3.66
N ASP A 51 -2.19 6.58 4.32
CA ASP A 51 -2.08 7.72 5.23
C ASP A 51 -1.13 7.42 6.40
N LYS A 52 -1.24 6.24 7.01
CA LYS A 52 -0.28 5.79 8.05
C LYS A 52 1.14 5.67 7.54
N VAL A 53 1.32 5.17 6.31
CA VAL A 53 2.66 5.05 5.70
C VAL A 53 3.25 6.43 5.43
N VAL A 54 2.45 7.36 4.90
CA VAL A 54 2.86 8.74 4.65
C VAL A 54 3.25 9.41 5.97
N MET A 55 2.34 9.44 6.96
CA MET A 55 2.63 10.04 8.26
C MET A 55 3.82 9.39 8.96
N GLY A 56 3.95 8.06 8.89
CA GLY A 56 5.08 7.34 9.47
C GLY A 56 6.43 7.71 8.84
N HIS A 57 6.45 8.01 7.54
CA HIS A 57 7.66 8.51 6.86
C HIS A 57 7.95 9.98 7.17
N GLU A 58 6.90 10.80 7.32
CA GLU A 58 7.05 12.20 7.71
C GLU A 58 7.56 12.37 9.15
N ASP A 59 7.09 11.53 10.08
CA ASP A 59 7.51 11.54 11.48
C ASP A 59 9.00 11.22 11.66
N ILE A 60 9.54 10.30 10.84
CA ILE A 60 10.98 9.96 10.85
C ILE A 60 11.84 10.96 10.05
N GLY A 61 11.26 12.02 9.49
CA GLY A 61 11.96 13.12 8.85
C GLY A 61 12.10 13.03 7.32
N PHE A 62 11.47 12.06 6.66
CA PHE A 62 11.36 12.08 5.19
C PHE A 62 10.21 13.01 4.76
N LYS A 63 10.28 13.53 3.54
CA LYS A 63 9.19 14.31 2.96
C LYS A 63 8.54 13.55 1.82
N VAL A 64 7.27 13.19 1.96
CA VAL A 64 6.51 12.52 0.90
C VAL A 64 5.91 13.57 -0.01
N ASN A 65 6.38 13.65 -1.26
CA ASN A 65 5.94 14.67 -2.22
C ASN A 65 4.81 14.22 -3.15
N GLY A 66 4.47 12.93 -3.17
CA GLY A 66 3.42 12.42 -4.05
C GLY A 66 3.21 10.92 -3.90
N LEU A 67 2.04 10.49 -4.37
CA LEU A 67 1.62 9.09 -4.42
C LEU A 67 1.37 8.69 -5.87
N VAL A 68 1.91 7.54 -6.27
CA VAL A 68 1.67 6.95 -7.59
C VAL A 68 0.93 5.62 -7.38
N ALA A 69 -0.22 5.48 -8.03
CA ALA A 69 -1.03 4.27 -7.96
C ALA A 69 -1.48 3.86 -9.37
N ASP A 70 -1.79 2.59 -9.56
CA ASP A 70 -2.39 2.12 -10.80
C ASP A 70 -3.83 2.66 -10.97
N ASN A 71 -4.38 2.51 -12.17
CA ASN A 71 -5.69 3.07 -12.53
C ASN A 71 -6.89 2.18 -12.14
N ASN A 72 -6.73 1.25 -11.18
CA ASN A 72 -7.84 0.46 -10.68
C ASN A 72 -8.85 1.33 -9.90
N SER A 73 -10.13 0.95 -9.90
CA SER A 73 -11.22 1.65 -9.22
C SER A 73 -10.95 1.84 -7.73
N ILE A 74 -10.39 0.82 -7.05
CA ILE A 74 -10.04 0.89 -5.63
C ILE A 74 -8.95 1.92 -5.39
N ASN A 75 -7.89 1.90 -6.20
CA ASN A 75 -6.76 2.81 -6.08
C ASN A 75 -7.18 4.25 -6.38
N ARG A 76 -7.91 4.47 -7.47
CA ARG A 76 -8.51 5.78 -7.78
C ARG A 76 -9.36 6.32 -6.64
N LYS A 77 -10.17 5.46 -6.03
CA LYS A 77 -11.04 5.88 -4.92
C LYS A 77 -10.24 6.17 -3.66
N ALA A 78 -9.24 5.36 -3.33
CA ALA A 78 -8.36 5.59 -2.18
C ALA A 78 -7.54 6.89 -2.34
N VAL A 79 -6.98 7.14 -3.53
CA VAL A 79 -6.26 8.37 -3.85
C VAL A 79 -7.17 9.59 -3.77
N SER A 80 -8.45 9.47 -4.16
CA SER A 80 -9.41 10.58 -4.07
C SER A 80 -9.76 11.02 -2.65
N TYR A 81 -9.30 10.30 -1.62
CA TYR A 81 -9.46 10.68 -0.21
C TYR A 81 -8.28 11.52 0.33
N PHE A 82 -7.17 11.65 -0.41
CA PHE A 82 -6.09 12.61 -0.14
C PHE A 82 -6.42 13.99 -0.74
#